data_AF-A0A7V9LC17-F1
#
_entry.id   AF-A0A7V9LC17-F1
#
_cell.length_a   1.000
_cell.length_b   1.000
_cell.length_c   1.000
_cell.angle_alpha   90.00
_cell.angle_beta   90.00
_cell.angle_gamma   90.00
#
_symmetry.space_group_name_H-M   'P 1'
#
loop_
_entity.id
_entity.type
_entity.pdbx_description
1 polymer ?
#
loop_
_entity_poly.entity_id
_entity_poly.type
_entity_poly.pdbx_seq_one_letter_code
_entity_poly.pdbx_strand_id
1 'polypeptide(L)'
;MRDLARLGVKRLLLALHDVSFPSNADEDVGRGSPVTRAAERLYAYASSLGFTGIQLGPQGQTSRDNASPYDGTIFSRHLGNLSVHSLRASGAFADLVADDVIDRSVASSPGGAAHHHHAHD
;
A
#
# COMPACT_ATOMS: atom_id res chain seq x y z
N MET A 1 -7.85 25.63 -0.33
CA MET A 1 -6.69 25.92 0.56
C MET A 1 -6.66 27.32 1.19
N ARG A 2 -7.38 28.33 0.69
CA ARG A 2 -7.42 29.67 1.33
C ARG A 2 -7.93 29.63 2.79
N ASP A 3 -8.85 28.74 3.12
CA ASP A 3 -9.41 28.66 4.48
C ASP A 3 -8.44 28.04 5.49
N LEU A 4 -7.67 27.01 5.10
CA LEU A 4 -6.61 26.45 5.95
C LEU A 4 -5.51 27.47 6.25
N ALA A 5 -5.16 28.30 5.26
CA ALA A 5 -4.19 29.38 5.45
C ALA A 5 -4.67 30.41 6.49
N ARG A 6 -5.97 30.71 6.54
CA ARG A 6 -6.57 31.59 7.57
C ARG A 6 -6.48 30.99 8.98
N LEU A 7 -6.47 29.66 9.09
CA LEU A 7 -6.26 28.93 10.34
C LEU A 7 -4.76 28.74 10.68
N GLY A 8 -3.84 29.26 9.86
CA GLY A 8 -2.40 29.04 10.04
C GLY A 8 -1.94 27.60 9.76
N VAL A 9 -2.79 26.75 9.19
CA VAL A 9 -2.49 25.35 8.88
C VAL A 9 -1.68 25.28 7.58
N LYS A 10 -0.43 24.83 7.70
CA LYS A 10 0.52 24.72 6.56
C LYS A 10 0.46 23.37 5.85
N ARG A 11 0.05 22.31 6.56
CA ARG A 11 0.01 20.94 6.06
C ARG A 11 -1.31 20.30 6.43
N LEU A 12 -1.97 19.73 5.44
CA LEU A 12 -3.11 18.84 5.61
C LEU A 12 -2.68 17.45 5.17
N LEU A 13 -2.81 16.45 6.04
CA LEU A 13 -2.37 15.08 5.78
C LEU A 13 -3.57 14.14 5.73
N LEU A 14 -3.56 13.19 4.79
CA LEU A 14 -4.51 12.09 4.75
C LEU A 14 -3.91 10.91 5.54
N ALA A 15 -4.53 10.55 6.65
CA ALA A 15 -4.13 9.38 7.43
C ALA A 15 -4.68 8.10 6.80
N LEU A 16 -3.81 7.16 6.46
CA LEU A 16 -4.16 5.91 5.80
C LEU A 16 -3.14 4.83 6.15
N HIS A 17 -3.58 3.67 6.63
CA HIS A 17 -2.68 2.52 6.77
C HIS A 17 -2.35 1.92 5.40
N ASP A 18 -1.12 1.41 5.24
CA ASP A 18 -0.62 0.78 4.03
C ASP A 18 -1.56 -0.31 3.48
N VAL A 19 -2.10 -1.17 4.35
CA VAL A 19 -3.06 -2.23 3.99
C VAL A 19 -4.33 -1.75 3.32
N SER A 20 -4.68 -0.48 3.52
CA SER A 20 -5.92 0.13 3.03
C SER A 20 -5.74 0.79 1.66
N PHE A 21 -4.54 0.75 1.08
CA PHE A 21 -4.32 1.25 -0.26
C PHE A 21 -5.05 0.40 -1.31
N PRO A 22 -5.57 1.01 -2.38
CA PRO A 22 -6.13 0.27 -3.49
C PRO A 22 -5.04 -0.48 -4.25
N SER A 23 -5.44 -1.54 -4.96
CA SER A 23 -4.59 -2.24 -5.92
C SER A 23 -5.30 -2.41 -7.27
N ASN A 24 -4.51 -2.59 -8.34
CA ASN A 24 -5.06 -3.08 -9.61
C ASN A 24 -5.22 -4.60 -9.53
N ALA A 25 -6.09 -5.18 -10.35
CA ALA A 25 -6.34 -6.62 -10.35
C ALA A 25 -5.05 -7.46 -10.54
N ASP A 26 -4.10 -6.98 -11.34
CA ASP A 26 -2.81 -7.65 -11.62
C ASP A 26 -1.72 -7.39 -10.55
N GLU A 27 -2.03 -6.58 -9.54
CA GLU A 27 -1.15 -6.26 -8.40
C GLU A 27 -1.83 -6.58 -7.05
N ASP A 28 -3.06 -7.11 -7.06
CA ASP A 28 -3.85 -7.38 -5.87
C ASP A 28 -3.45 -8.72 -5.28
N VAL A 29 -2.69 -8.70 -4.18
CA VAL A 29 -2.29 -9.89 -3.41
C VAL A 29 -3.20 -10.13 -2.20
N GLY A 30 -4.37 -9.48 -2.16
CA GLY A 30 -5.28 -9.49 -1.01
C GLY A 30 -4.93 -8.47 0.08
N ARG A 31 -3.87 -7.67 -0.12
CA ARG A 31 -3.39 -6.63 0.79
C ARG A 31 -3.05 -5.36 0.00
N GLY A 32 -3.46 -4.20 0.51
CA GLY A 32 -3.04 -2.91 -0.04
C GLY A 32 -1.55 -2.63 0.17
N SER A 33 -0.99 -1.79 -0.71
CA SER A 33 0.40 -1.32 -0.61
C SER A 33 0.53 0.12 -1.13
N PRO A 34 1.40 0.96 -0.52
CA PRO A 34 1.64 2.33 -0.96
C PRO A 34 2.46 2.42 -2.26
N VAL A 35 2.96 1.31 -2.80
CA VAL A 35 3.84 1.31 -3.99
C VAL A 35 3.23 0.58 -5.20
N THR A 36 1.91 0.53 -5.28
CA THR A 36 1.18 0.04 -6.46
C THR A 36 0.85 1.19 -7.42
N ARG A 37 0.56 0.87 -8.69
CA ARG A 37 0.10 1.92 -9.62
C ARG A 37 -1.28 2.48 -9.22
N ALA A 38 -2.07 1.73 -8.46
CA ALA A 38 -3.32 2.25 -7.90
C ALA A 38 -3.07 3.24 -6.76
N ALA A 39 -2.03 3.04 -5.95
CA ALA A 39 -1.59 3.99 -4.93
C ALA A 39 -1.16 5.33 -5.55
N GLU A 40 -0.47 5.31 -6.69
CA GLU A 40 -0.10 6.53 -7.42
C GLU A 40 -1.32 7.37 -7.81
N ARG A 41 -2.39 6.72 -8.29
CA ARG A 41 -3.65 7.40 -8.60
C ARG A 41 -4.32 7.96 -7.36
N LEU A 42 -4.24 7.26 -6.23
CA LEU A 42 -4.72 7.78 -4.94
C LEU A 42 -3.92 9.01 -4.50
N TYR A 43 -2.60 9.03 -4.66
CA TYR A 43 -1.77 10.19 -4.35
C TYR A 43 -2.13 11.41 -5.20
N ALA A 44 -2.29 11.22 -6.51
CA ALA A 44 -2.74 12.27 -7.41
C ALA A 44 -4.12 12.81 -7.01
N TYR A 45 -5.05 11.91 -6.67
CA TYR A 45 -6.38 12.28 -6.19
C TYR A 45 -6.34 13.06 -4.87
N ALA A 46 -5.62 12.57 -3.86
CA ALA A 46 -5.44 13.26 -2.59
C ALA A 46 -4.81 14.66 -2.77
N SER A 47 -3.80 14.78 -3.64
CA SER A 47 -3.20 16.06 -3.98
C SER A 47 -4.23 17.01 -4.62
N SER A 48 -5.09 16.51 -5.50
CA SER A 48 -6.14 17.32 -6.14
C SER A 48 -7.18 17.86 -5.13
N LEU A 49 -7.40 17.17 -4.02
CA LEU A 49 -8.26 17.60 -2.91
C LEU A 49 -7.56 18.59 -1.96
N GLY A 50 -6.27 18.87 -2.16
CA GLY A 50 -5.49 19.80 -1.34
C GLY A 50 -4.81 19.16 -0.13
N PHE A 51 -4.75 17.83 -0.05
CA PHE A 51 -3.82 17.17 0.87
C PHE A 51 -2.38 17.40 0.41
N THR A 52 -1.51 17.63 1.38
CA THR A 52 -0.08 17.95 1.18
C THR A 52 0.84 16.79 1.55
N GLY A 53 0.25 15.67 1.97
CA GLY A 53 0.98 14.46 2.32
C GLY A 53 0.05 13.35 2.80
N ILE A 54 0.64 12.17 2.93
CA ILE A 54 0.00 10.98 3.47
C ILE A 54 0.69 10.62 4.77
N GLN A 55 -0.09 10.35 5.82
CA GLN A 55 0.40 9.83 7.07
C GLN A 55 0.10 8.34 7.13
N LEU A 56 1.16 7.52 7.06
CA LEU A 56 1.06 6.08 7.21
C LEU A 56 1.11 5.68 8.69
N GLY A 57 0.52 4.53 9.02
CA GLY A 57 0.77 3.86 10.29
C GLY A 57 2.14 3.16 10.31
N PRO A 58 2.47 2.44 11.40
CA PRO A 58 3.64 1.58 11.43
C PRO A 58 3.61 0.55 10.29
N GLN A 59 4.73 0.38 9.60
CA GLN A 59 4.85 -0.50 8.43
C GLN A 59 5.66 -1.77 8.71
N GLY A 60 5.87 -2.07 9.98
CA GLY A 60 6.65 -3.23 10.42
C GLY A 60 6.02 -4.55 9.96
N GLN A 61 6.85 -5.56 9.75
CA GLN A 61 6.36 -6.93 9.57
C GLN A 61 5.68 -7.39 10.87
N THR A 62 4.41 -7.76 10.80
CA THR A 62 3.61 -8.30 11.91
C THR A 62 3.69 -9.83 11.94
N SER A 63 3.21 -10.44 13.03
CA SER A 63 3.15 -11.89 13.17
C SER A 63 1.77 -12.44 12.81
N ARG A 64 1.69 -13.75 12.55
CA ARG A 64 0.40 -14.43 12.30
C ARG A 64 -0.53 -14.37 13.52
N ASP A 65 0.05 -14.37 14.73
CA ASP A 65 -0.69 -14.37 15.98
C ASP A 65 -1.21 -12.96 16.34
N ASN A 66 -0.58 -11.92 15.82
CA ASN A 66 -0.96 -10.53 16.07
C ASN A 66 -0.72 -9.64 14.85
N ALA A 67 -1.80 -9.34 14.12
CA ALA A 67 -1.79 -8.46 12.95
C ALA A 67 -1.77 -6.95 13.31
N SER A 68 -1.63 -6.59 14.59
CA SER A 68 -1.54 -5.19 15.00
C SER A 68 -0.28 -4.54 14.43
N PRO A 69 -0.38 -3.41 13.71
CA PRO A 69 0.80 -2.72 13.18
C PRO A 69 1.75 -2.23 14.28
N TYR A 70 1.26 -2.09 15.51
CA TYR A 70 2.07 -1.68 16.66
C TYR A 70 2.87 -2.82 17.30
N ASP A 71 2.65 -4.06 16.86
CA ASP A 71 3.46 -5.24 17.21
C ASP A 71 4.37 -5.67 16.05
N GLY A 72 4.62 -4.76 15.10
CA GLY A 72 5.47 -4.99 13.95
C GLY A 72 6.96 -4.81 14.27
N THR A 73 7.81 -5.35 13.40
CA THR A 73 9.26 -5.07 13.44
C THR A 73 9.56 -3.57 13.30
N ILE A 74 10.57 -3.09 14.03
CA ILE A 74 10.89 -1.65 14.07
C ILE A 74 11.60 -1.18 12.79
N PHE A 75 12.49 -2.01 12.24
CA PHE A 75 13.36 -1.65 11.10
C PHE A 75 12.95 -2.30 9.79
N SER A 76 12.55 -3.57 9.82
CA SER A 76 12.09 -4.27 8.62
C SER A 76 10.69 -3.82 8.27
N ARG A 77 10.43 -3.61 6.98
CA ARG A 77 9.07 -3.34 6.49
C ARG A 77 8.34 -4.65 6.18
N HIS A 78 7.02 -4.59 6.20
CA HIS A 78 6.17 -5.69 5.80
C HIS A 78 6.43 -6.08 4.33
N LEU A 79 6.65 -7.36 4.05
CA LEU A 79 6.96 -7.83 2.69
C LEU A 79 5.79 -7.64 1.72
N GLY A 80 4.56 -7.74 2.21
CA GLY A 80 3.34 -7.37 1.46
C GLY A 80 3.30 -5.92 0.93
N ASN A 81 4.23 -5.04 1.32
CA ASN A 81 4.40 -3.73 0.68
C ASN A 81 5.27 -3.76 -0.59
N LEU A 82 5.75 -4.92 -1.04
CA LEU A 82 6.50 -5.01 -2.30
C LEU A 82 5.58 -4.79 -3.51
N SER A 83 6.10 -4.11 -4.53
CA SER A 83 5.39 -3.93 -5.79
C SER A 83 5.53 -5.18 -6.66
N VAL A 84 4.42 -5.91 -6.86
CA VAL A 84 4.35 -7.04 -7.80
C VAL A 84 4.77 -6.61 -9.20
N HIS A 85 4.33 -5.43 -9.64
CA HIS A 85 4.70 -4.88 -10.95
C HIS A 85 6.20 -4.71 -11.13
N SER A 86 6.93 -4.35 -10.05
CA SER A 86 8.38 -4.16 -10.13
C SER A 86 9.16 -5.46 -10.41
N LEU A 87 8.54 -6.62 -10.18
CA LEU A 87 9.11 -7.95 -10.44
C LEU A 87 8.77 -8.49 -11.85
N ARG A 88 7.84 -7.86 -12.56
CA ARG A 88 7.45 -8.25 -13.93
C ARG A 88 8.45 -7.73 -14.97
N ALA A 89 8.34 -8.20 -16.21
CA ALA A 89 9.21 -7.82 -17.33
C ALA A 89 9.36 -6.31 -17.57
N SER A 90 8.37 -5.48 -17.19
CA SER A 90 8.43 -4.02 -17.29
C SER A 90 8.97 -3.31 -16.05
N GLY A 91 9.28 -4.06 -15.00
CA GLY A 91 9.71 -3.57 -13.70
C GLY A 91 11.22 -3.51 -13.53
N ALA A 92 11.69 -2.79 -12.52
CA ALA A 92 13.12 -2.61 -12.25
C ALA A 92 13.86 -3.90 -11.82
N PHE A 93 13.11 -4.93 -11.42
CA PHE A 93 13.62 -6.21 -10.93
C PHE A 93 13.06 -7.39 -11.75
N ALA A 94 12.85 -7.18 -13.06
CA ALA A 94 12.46 -8.22 -13.99
C ALA A 94 13.39 -9.46 -13.89
N ASP A 95 12.83 -10.64 -14.17
CA ASP A 95 13.52 -11.94 -14.19
C ASP A 95 14.08 -12.44 -12.85
N LEU A 96 13.92 -11.68 -11.75
CA LEU A 96 14.32 -12.13 -10.41
C LEU A 96 13.40 -13.25 -9.87
N VAL A 97 12.13 -13.23 -10.28
CA VAL A 97 11.09 -14.18 -9.90
C VAL A 97 10.35 -14.61 -11.16
N ALA A 98 10.12 -15.91 -11.34
CA ALA A 98 9.39 -16.43 -12.49
C ALA A 98 7.93 -15.95 -12.48
N ASP A 99 7.41 -15.62 -13.67
CA ASP A 99 6.05 -15.06 -13.80
C ASP A 99 4.96 -15.97 -13.22
N ASP A 100 5.11 -17.30 -13.30
CA ASP A 100 4.16 -18.26 -12.73
C ASP A 100 4.12 -18.21 -11.20
N VAL A 101 5.24 -17.87 -10.55
CA VAL A 101 5.29 -17.66 -9.09
C VAL A 101 4.53 -16.39 -8.74
N ILE A 102 4.73 -15.33 -9.52
CA ILE A 102 4.06 -14.04 -9.31
C ILE A 102 2.55 -14.20 -9.54
N ASP A 103 2.13 -14.91 -10.60
CA ASP A 103 0.73 -15.19 -10.93
C ASP A 103 0.01 -15.91 -9.78
N ARG A 104 0.68 -16.85 -9.11
CA ARG A 104 0.13 -17.55 -7.94
C ARG A 104 -0.07 -16.66 -6.71
N SER A 105 0.65 -15.54 -6.62
CA SER A 105 0.53 -14.60 -5.51
C SER A 105 -0.59 -13.57 -5.72
N VAL A 106 -1.05 -13.37 -6.95
CA VAL A 106 -2.17 -12.48 -7.25
C VAL A 106 -3.49 -13.17 -6.85
N ALA A 107 -4.37 -12.43 -6.20
CA ALA A 107 -5.67 -12.90 -5.73
C ALA A 107 -6.51 -13.41 -6.91
N SER A 108 -7.09 -14.59 -6.77
CA SER A 108 -7.95 -15.19 -7.81
C SER A 108 -9.25 -14.41 -8.05
N SER A 109 -9.67 -13.59 -7.08
CA SER A 109 -10.86 -12.76 -7.11
C SER A 109 -10.52 -11.36 -6.59
N PRO A 110 -9.88 -10.49 -7.39
CA PRO A 110 -9.42 -9.19 -6.95
C PRO A 110 -10.57 -8.22 -6.69
N GLY A 111 -10.35 -7.28 -5.77
CA GLY A 111 -11.32 -6.29 -5.33
C GLY A 111 -12.26 -6.75 -4.20
N GLY A 112 -13.06 -5.83 -3.68
CA GLY A 112 -13.92 -6.04 -2.51
C GLY A 112 -13.51 -5.19 -1.31
N ALA A 113 -14.09 -5.46 -0.15
CA ALA A 113 -13.66 -4.83 1.10
C ALA A 113 -12.26 -5.33 1.49
N ALA A 114 -11.52 -4.54 2.28
CA ALA A 114 -10.19 -4.94 2.73
C ALA A 114 -10.24 -6.30 3.45
N HIS A 115 -9.48 -7.28 2.94
CA HIS A 115 -9.43 -8.62 3.49
C HIS A 115 -8.43 -8.66 4.66
N HIS A 116 -8.93 -8.47 5.89
CA HIS A 116 -8.10 -8.51 7.11
C HIS A 116 -7.35 -9.84 7.30
N HIS A 117 -7.76 -10.91 6.62
CA HIS A 117 -7.05 -12.19 6.59
C HIS A 117 -5.61 -12.07 6.08
N HIS A 118 -5.32 -11.14 5.17
CA HIS A 118 -3.97 -10.93 4.62
C HIS A 118 -3.25 -9.74 5.27
N ALA A 119 -3.73 -9.28 6.43
CA ALA A 119 -3.08 -8.19 7.16
C ALA A 119 -1.69 -8.58 7.72
N HIS A 120 -1.35 -9.86 7.73
CA HIS A 120 -0.09 -10.40 8.25
C HIS A 120 0.73 -11.20 7.21
N ASP A 121 0.17 -11.44 6.01
CA ASP A 121 0.80 -12.19 4.91
C ASP A 121 1.67 -11.29 4.03
#